data_AF-A0A8C2RLD4-F1
#
_entry.id   AF-A0A8C2RLD4-F1
#
_cell.length_a   1.000
_cell.length_b   1.000
_cell.length_c   1.000
_cell.angle_alpha   90.00
_cell.angle_beta   90.00
_cell.angle_gamma   90.00
#
_symmetry.space_group_name_H-M   'P 1'
#
loop_
_entity.id
_entity.type
_entity.pdbx_description
1 polymer ?
#
loop_
_entity_poly.entity_id
_entity_poly.type
_entity_poly.pdbx_seq_one_letter_code
_entity_poly.pdbx_strand_id
1 'polypeptide(L)'
;MKKLVPSDYKIHRHCFIGSYQVIEPLLNYFPNMSVGFTAVLTYPSAWEARDALKNIPLERILVETNSPYFLPNGVSKRSCRYSHPGLALHTIEEIAKIKDQPISHTLEGFSFFHLMYALDRHCSQCVPQPTGALSF
;
A
#
# COMPACT_ATOMS: atom_id res chain seq x y z
N MET A 1 11.80 19.32 4.72
CA MET A 1 10.39 18.86 4.81
C MET A 1 9.66 19.50 5.99
N LYS A 2 10.00 19.19 7.25
CA LYS A 2 9.30 19.72 8.46
C LYS A 2 9.15 21.26 8.54
N LYS A 3 10.07 22.02 7.92
CA LYS A 3 10.01 23.49 7.89
C LYS A 3 9.08 24.08 6.82
N LEU A 4 8.74 23.31 5.78
CA LEU A 4 8.12 23.82 4.55
C LEU A 4 6.77 23.16 4.25
N VAL A 5 6.52 21.98 4.81
CA VAL A 5 5.31 21.20 4.56
C VAL A 5 4.47 21.25 5.84
N PRO A 6 3.21 21.70 5.78
CA PRO A 6 2.28 21.62 6.91
C PRO A 6 2.22 20.20 7.48
N SER A 7 2.15 20.06 8.80
CA SER A 7 2.18 18.74 9.45
C SER A 7 0.98 17.86 9.07
N ASP A 8 -0.17 18.47 8.79
CA ASP A 8 -1.40 17.81 8.37
C ASP A 8 -1.47 17.54 6.86
N TYR A 9 -0.42 17.84 6.10
CA TYR A 9 -0.42 17.56 4.66
C TYR A 9 -0.45 16.05 4.38
N LYS A 10 -1.24 15.65 3.37
CA LYS A 10 -1.27 14.26 2.90
C LYS A 10 0.04 13.95 2.18
N ILE A 11 0.83 13.02 2.73
CA ILE A 11 2.12 12.63 2.16
C ILE A 11 2.08 11.14 1.84
N HIS A 12 2.52 10.78 0.64
CA HIS A 12 2.75 9.38 0.29
C HIS A 12 4.25 9.11 0.28
N ARG A 13 4.73 8.31 1.24
CA ARG A 13 6.07 7.73 1.16
C ARG A 13 6.06 6.52 0.23
N HIS A 14 6.24 6.79 -1.05
CA HIS A 14 6.26 5.80 -2.12
C HIS A 14 7.34 4.71 -1.93
N CYS A 15 6.98 3.45 -2.24
CA CYS A 15 7.86 2.29 -2.37
C CYS A 15 8.90 2.18 -1.24
N PHE A 16 8.42 2.12 0.00
CA PHE A 16 9.27 2.05 1.18
C PHE A 16 9.92 0.67 1.34
N ILE A 17 11.25 0.68 1.45
CA ILE A 17 12.09 -0.52 1.61
C ILE A 17 13.06 -0.43 2.79
N GLY A 18 12.92 0.60 3.65
CA GLY A 18 13.84 0.88 4.74
C GLY A 18 13.40 0.31 6.09
N SER A 19 14.16 0.63 7.13
CA SER A 19 13.88 0.23 8.51
C SER A 19 12.90 1.18 9.22
N TYR A 20 12.25 0.69 10.30
CA TYR A 20 11.25 1.47 11.03
C TYR A 20 11.81 2.80 11.58
N GLN A 21 13.07 2.78 12.04
CA GLN A 21 13.78 3.94 12.59
C GLN A 21 13.87 5.11 11.59
N VAL A 22 13.84 4.82 10.29
CA VAL A 22 13.86 5.84 9.23
C VAL A 22 12.49 6.50 9.06
N ILE A 23 11.41 5.74 9.18
CA ILE A 23 10.05 6.22 8.86
C ILE A 23 9.28 6.72 10.09
N GLU A 24 9.54 6.16 11.27
CA GLU A 24 8.87 6.53 12.52
C GLU A 24 8.95 8.04 12.82
N PRO A 25 10.11 8.74 12.72
CA PRO A 25 10.17 10.18 13.02
C PRO A 25 9.37 11.04 12.03
N LEU A 26 9.03 10.50 10.86
CA LEU A 26 8.18 11.13 9.86
C LEU A 26 6.71 10.83 10.12
N LEU A 27 6.35 9.58 10.43
CA LEU A 27 4.99 9.20 10.82
C LEU A 27 4.51 9.97 12.05
N ASN A 28 5.40 10.14 13.05
CA ASN A 28 5.11 10.89 14.26
C ASN A 28 4.89 12.39 14.00
N TYR A 29 5.56 12.96 12.99
CA TYR A 29 5.45 14.38 12.67
C TYR A 29 4.31 14.69 11.69
N PHE A 30 4.05 13.78 10.75
CA PHE A 30 3.04 13.92 9.71
C PHE A 30 1.90 12.93 9.94
N PRO A 31 0.86 13.30 10.72
CA PRO A 31 -0.28 12.42 11.00
C PRO A 31 -1.09 12.00 9.76
N ASN A 32 -0.86 12.58 8.57
CA ASN A 32 -1.53 12.19 7.33
C ASN A 32 -0.59 11.53 6.30
N MET A 33 0.61 11.10 6.73
CA MET A 33 1.55 10.37 5.88
C MET A 33 1.20 8.88 5.72
N SER A 34 0.97 8.40 4.51
CA SER A 34 0.84 6.96 4.23
C SER A 34 2.12 6.39 3.61
N VAL A 35 2.39 5.10 3.81
CA VAL A 35 3.62 4.42 3.40
C VAL A 35 3.28 3.34 2.36
N GLY A 36 3.80 3.49 1.16
CA GLY A 36 3.58 2.56 0.06
C GLY A 36 4.51 1.35 0.13
N PHE A 37 3.94 0.17 -0.07
CA PHE A 37 4.68 -1.09 -0.16
C PHE A 37 4.33 -1.83 -1.44
N THR A 38 5.33 -2.51 -2.00
CA THR A 38 5.20 -3.32 -3.21
C THR A 38 5.40 -4.80 -2.92
N ALA A 39 5.33 -5.62 -3.97
CA ALA A 39 5.63 -7.05 -3.88
C ALA A 39 7.10 -7.34 -3.50
N VAL A 40 7.95 -6.33 -3.32
CA VAL A 40 9.28 -6.52 -2.71
C VAL A 40 9.18 -7.17 -1.32
N LEU A 41 8.05 -7.02 -0.62
CA LEU A 41 7.79 -7.70 0.65
C LEU A 41 7.89 -9.22 0.54
N THR A 42 7.62 -9.79 -0.64
CA THR A 42 7.73 -11.23 -0.88
C THR A 42 9.19 -11.71 -1.01
N TYR A 43 10.16 -10.78 -1.02
CA TYR A 43 11.57 -11.11 -1.26
C TYR A 43 12.25 -11.37 0.09
N PRO A 44 13.06 -12.44 0.21
CA PRO A 44 13.77 -12.73 1.46
C PRO A 44 14.65 -11.58 1.95
N SER A 45 15.23 -10.82 1.02
CA SER A 45 16.10 -9.67 1.30
C SER A 45 15.38 -8.47 1.90
N ALA A 46 14.05 -8.36 1.76
CA ALA A 46 13.27 -7.22 2.24
C ALA A 46 12.93 -7.30 3.74
N TRP A 47 13.82 -7.83 4.57
CA TRP A 47 13.57 -8.04 6.00
C TRP A 47 13.33 -6.72 6.76
N GLU A 48 14.10 -5.66 6.48
CA GLU A 48 13.91 -4.34 7.10
C GLU A 48 12.53 -3.76 6.82
N ALA A 49 12.08 -3.86 5.56
CA ALA A 49 10.77 -3.39 5.14
C ALA A 49 9.64 -4.17 5.83
N ARG A 50 9.78 -5.50 5.95
CA ARG A 50 8.83 -6.35 6.67
C ARG A 50 8.78 -6.02 8.16
N ASP A 51 9.92 -5.79 8.80
CA ASP A 51 9.99 -5.39 10.21
C ASP A 51 9.41 -3.99 10.45
N ALA A 52 9.65 -3.06 9.53
CA ALA A 52 9.00 -1.75 9.58
C ALA A 52 7.49 -1.86 9.45
N LEU A 53 7.01 -2.68 8.50
CA LEU A 53 5.58 -2.87 8.24
C LEU A 53 4.83 -3.37 9.47
N LYS A 54 5.43 -4.23 10.30
CA LYS A 54 4.82 -4.70 11.57
C LYS A 54 4.37 -3.54 12.44
N ASN A 55 5.17 -2.48 12.52
CA ASN A 55 4.95 -1.34 13.42
C ASN A 55 4.09 -0.21 12.81
N ILE A 56 3.89 -0.18 11.48
CA ILE A 56 3.09 0.86 10.82
C ILE A 56 1.61 0.48 10.87
N PRO A 57 0.69 1.31 11.39
CA PRO A 57 -0.74 0.98 11.43
C PRO A 57 -1.31 0.67 10.04
N LEU A 58 -2.25 -0.28 9.94
CA LEU A 58 -2.77 -0.77 8.66
C LEU A 58 -3.38 0.36 7.83
N GLU A 59 -4.07 1.29 8.49
CA GLU A 59 -4.70 2.47 7.91
C GLU A 59 -3.70 3.51 7.36
N ARG A 60 -2.40 3.32 7.60
CA ARG A 60 -1.29 4.16 7.10
C ARG A 60 -0.47 3.46 6.01
N ILE A 61 -0.88 2.26 5.58
CA ILE A 61 -0.22 1.50 4.52
C ILE A 61 -0.93 1.74 3.19
N LEU A 62 -0.17 1.83 2.09
CA LEU A 62 -0.68 1.78 0.72
C LEU A 62 -0.09 0.56 0.01
N VAL A 63 -0.89 -0.03 -0.86
CA VAL A 63 -0.47 -1.16 -1.71
C VAL A 63 -0.13 -0.64 -3.09
N GLU A 64 1.06 -1.00 -3.55
CA GLU A 64 1.59 -0.61 -4.84
C GLU A 64 2.07 -1.84 -5.61
N THR A 65 2.07 -1.79 -6.93
CA THR A 65 2.83 -2.76 -7.74
C THR A 65 4.15 -2.18 -8.24
N ASN A 66 4.17 -0.86 -8.46
CA ASN A 66 5.26 -0.16 -9.13
C ASN A 66 5.67 -0.86 -10.45
N SER A 67 4.66 -1.36 -11.16
CA SER A 67 4.85 -2.05 -12.44
C SER A 67 5.55 -1.15 -13.44
N PRO A 68 6.50 -1.68 -14.23
CA PRO A 68 6.77 -3.09 -14.50
C PRO A 68 7.76 -3.79 -13.53
N TYR A 69 8.16 -3.13 -12.43
CA TYR A 69 9.17 -3.63 -11.48
C TYR A 69 8.57 -4.55 -10.40
N PHE A 70 9.42 -5.17 -9.57
CA PHE A 70 9.00 -5.98 -8.42
C PHE A 70 8.02 -7.13 -8.78
N LEU A 71 8.41 -7.99 -9.73
CA LEU A 71 7.67 -9.25 -9.94
C LEU A 71 7.69 -10.06 -8.63
N PRO A 72 6.54 -10.48 -8.06
CA PRO A 72 6.52 -11.20 -6.78
C PRO A 72 7.41 -12.46 -6.80
N ASN A 73 8.08 -12.79 -5.69
CA ASN A 73 9.08 -13.86 -5.63
C ASN A 73 8.52 -15.25 -6.00
N GLY A 74 7.22 -15.48 -5.78
CA GLY A 74 6.53 -16.73 -6.15
C GLY A 74 6.07 -16.80 -7.61
N VAL A 75 6.14 -15.72 -8.38
CA VAL A 75 5.68 -15.68 -9.77
C VAL A 75 6.82 -16.03 -10.73
N SER A 76 6.58 -17.03 -11.58
CA SER A 76 7.57 -17.48 -12.56
C SER A 76 7.83 -16.44 -13.64
N LYS A 77 9.11 -16.10 -13.88
CA LYS A 77 9.53 -15.22 -14.98
C LYS A 77 9.21 -15.77 -16.37
N ARG A 78 8.93 -17.07 -16.50
CA ARG A 78 8.52 -17.71 -17.76
C ARG A 78 7.07 -17.39 -18.10
N SER A 79 6.18 -17.38 -17.11
CA SER A 79 4.76 -17.07 -17.31
C SER A 79 4.49 -15.58 -17.28
N CYS A 80 5.26 -14.81 -16.50
CA CYS A 80 5.09 -13.37 -16.37
C CYS A 80 6.46 -12.69 -16.29
N ARG A 81 6.84 -11.92 -17.31
CA ARG A 81 8.17 -11.28 -17.38
C ARG A 81 8.27 -10.02 -16.51
N TYR A 82 7.17 -9.30 -16.32
CA TYR A 82 7.08 -8.02 -15.62
C TYR A 82 5.89 -8.02 -14.67
N SER A 83 5.95 -7.27 -13.58
CA SER A 83 4.74 -7.11 -12.77
C SER A 83 3.69 -6.30 -13.52
N HIS A 84 2.43 -6.46 -13.14
CA HIS A 84 1.30 -5.66 -13.60
C HIS A 84 0.36 -5.37 -12.41
N PRO A 85 -0.57 -4.40 -12.52
CA PRO A 85 -1.48 -4.04 -11.43
C PRO A 85 -2.26 -5.24 -10.82
N GLY A 86 -2.60 -6.23 -11.64
CA GLY A 86 -3.26 -7.46 -11.19
C GLY A 86 -2.45 -8.33 -10.21
N LEU A 87 -1.15 -8.08 -10.05
CA LEU A 87 -0.31 -8.78 -9.07
C LEU A 87 -0.30 -8.11 -7.69
N ALA A 88 -1.04 -7.01 -7.49
CA ALA A 88 -1.09 -6.33 -6.20
C ALA A 88 -1.63 -7.21 -5.06
N LEU A 89 -2.44 -8.23 -5.38
CA LEU A 89 -2.92 -9.22 -4.41
C LEU A 89 -1.78 -9.94 -3.68
N HIS A 90 -0.64 -10.19 -4.34
CA HIS A 90 0.52 -10.79 -3.68
C HIS A 90 1.12 -9.88 -2.59
N THR A 91 1.08 -8.57 -2.80
CA THR A 91 1.49 -7.59 -1.78
C THR A 91 0.51 -7.63 -0.60
N ILE A 92 -0.80 -7.64 -0.87
CA ILE A 92 -1.85 -7.71 0.17
C ILE A 92 -1.75 -8.99 0.99
N GLU A 93 -1.57 -10.14 0.34
CA GLU A 93 -1.36 -11.43 1.00
C GLU A 93 -0.17 -11.38 1.95
N GLU A 94 0.94 -10.79 1.51
CA GLU A 94 2.14 -10.70 2.34
C GLU A 94 1.96 -9.73 3.52
N ILE A 95 1.26 -8.62 3.31
CA ILE A 95 0.87 -7.69 4.39
C ILE A 95 0.01 -8.40 5.43
N ALA A 96 -1.01 -9.14 4.99
CA ALA A 96 -1.92 -9.88 5.86
C ALA A 96 -1.15 -10.87 6.75
N LYS A 97 -0.21 -11.63 6.17
CA LYS A 97 0.66 -12.55 6.91
C LYS A 97 1.53 -11.83 7.94
N ILE A 98 2.18 -10.73 7.55
CA ILE A 98 3.07 -9.98 8.46
C ILE A 98 2.29 -9.35 9.61
N LYS A 99 1.05 -8.92 9.35
CA LYS A 99 0.14 -8.35 10.34
C LYS A 99 -0.61 -9.38 11.18
N ASP A 100 -0.47 -10.66 10.86
CA ASP A 100 -1.22 -11.75 11.48
C ASP A 100 -2.74 -11.47 11.46
N GLN A 101 -3.24 -11.07 10.30
CA GLN A 101 -4.65 -10.75 10.07
C GLN A 101 -5.21 -11.56 8.90
N PRO A 102 -6.53 -11.86 8.89
CA PRO A 102 -7.18 -12.41 7.72
C PRO A 102 -7.00 -11.51 6.49
N ILE A 103 -6.83 -12.13 5.32
CA ILE A 103 -6.73 -11.39 4.06
C ILE A 103 -7.99 -10.55 3.79
N SER A 104 -9.17 -11.03 4.20
CA SER A 104 -10.44 -10.29 4.09
C SER A 104 -10.40 -8.97 4.84
N HIS A 105 -9.94 -8.98 6.09
CA HIS A 105 -9.77 -7.78 6.90
C HIS A 105 -8.77 -6.79 6.26
N THR A 106 -7.67 -7.33 5.73
CA THR A 106 -6.64 -6.55 5.04
C THR A 106 -7.19 -5.91 3.76
N LEU A 107 -7.99 -6.65 2.98
CA LEU A 107 -8.64 -6.16 1.76
C LEU A 107 -9.67 -5.06 2.05
N GLU A 108 -10.47 -5.19 3.11
CA GLU A 108 -11.41 -4.16 3.55
C GLU A 108 -10.67 -2.85 3.87
N GLY A 109 -9.51 -2.95 4.55
CA GLY A 109 -8.63 -1.82 4.82
C GLY A 109 -8.08 -1.12 3.57
N PHE A 110 -8.00 -1.83 2.44
CA PHE A 110 -7.42 -1.37 1.18
C PHE A 110 -8.44 -1.17 0.04
N SER A 111 -9.74 -0.99 0.36
CA SER A 111 -10.82 -0.72 -0.61
C SER A 111 -10.33 -0.02 -1.90
N PHE A 112 -10.64 -0.65 -3.04
CA PHE A 112 -10.20 -0.48 -4.45
C PHE A 112 -9.60 0.87 -4.91
N PHE A 113 -9.98 1.99 -4.30
CA PHE A 113 -9.46 3.33 -4.63
C PHE A 113 -7.97 3.52 -4.31
N HIS A 114 -7.41 2.73 -3.39
CA HIS A 114 -6.04 2.93 -2.88
C HIS A 114 -4.92 2.28 -3.71
N LEU A 115 -5.26 1.42 -4.67
CA LEU A 115 -4.29 0.57 -5.39
C LEU A 115 -3.41 1.33 -6.41
N MET A 116 -3.72 2.60 -6.70
CA MET A 116 -2.95 3.45 -7.62
C MET A 116 -3.02 4.95 -7.33
N TYR A 117 -4.06 5.42 -6.64
CA TYR A 117 -4.26 6.85 -6.40
C TYR A 117 -4.48 7.10 -4.92
N ALA A 118 -3.51 7.75 -4.28
CA ALA A 118 -3.62 8.25 -2.92
C ALA A 118 -4.60 9.45 -2.85
N LEU A 119 -5.88 9.23 -3.20
CA LEU A 119 -6.91 10.27 -3.20
C LEU A 119 -8.11 9.87 -2.32
N ASP A 120 -8.19 10.63 -1.24
CA ASP A 120 -9.29 10.89 -0.30
C ASP A 120 -10.21 9.76 0.20
N ARG A 121 -10.13 9.48 1.51
CA ARG A 121 -11.19 8.78 2.27
C ARG A 121 -12.30 9.71 2.77
N HIS A 122 -12.18 11.03 2.56
CA HIS A 122 -13.10 12.03 3.13
C HIS A 122 -13.67 13.01 2.10
N CYS A 123 -13.89 12.59 0.86
CA CYS A 123 -14.80 13.35 -0.01
C CYS A 123 -16.24 12.84 0.20
N SER A 124 -17.00 13.51 1.07
CA SER A 124 -18.44 13.28 1.27
C SER A 124 -19.29 13.49 0.01
N GLN A 125 -18.69 13.99 -1.07
CA GLN A 125 -19.32 14.24 -2.37
C GLN A 125 -19.07 13.14 -3.40
N CYS A 126 -18.24 12.14 -3.11
CA CYS A 126 -17.90 11.04 -4.02
C CYS A 126 -18.64 9.73 -3.69
N VAL A 127 -19.89 9.80 -3.22
CA VAL A 127 -20.77 8.61 -3.19
C VAL A 127 -21.14 8.27 -4.63
N PRO A 128 -20.84 7.07 -5.15
CA PRO A 128 -21.32 6.65 -6.46
C PRO A 128 -22.85 6.68 -6.43
N GLN A 129 -23.45 7.56 -7.23
CA GLN A 129 -24.88 7.49 -7.51
C GLN A 129 -25.15 6.14 -8.18
N PRO A 130 -26.19 5.39 -7.79
CA PRO A 130 -26.53 4.15 -8.45
C PRO A 130 -26.82 4.45 -9.92
N THR A 131 -25.90 4.07 -10.80
CA THR A 131 -26.13 4.10 -12.24
C THR A 131 -27.30 3.16 -12.51
N GLY A 132 -28.39 3.74 -13.02
CA GLY A 132 -29.62 3.02 -13.31
C GLY A 132 -29.37 1.72 -14.07
N ALA A 133 -30.18 0.72 -13.75
CA ALA A 133 -30.21 -0.56 -14.42
C ALA A 133 -30.27 -0.34 -15.95
N LEU A 134 -29.21 -0.76 -16.64
CA LEU A 134 -29.28 -1.04 -18.06
C LEU A 134 -29.88 -2.44 -18.19
N SER A 135 -31.15 -2.47 -18.56
CA SER A 135 -31.81 -3.65 -19.10
C SER A 135 -31.07 -4.12 -20.36
N PHE A 136 -30.56 -5.34 -20.30
CA PHE A 136 -30.39 -6.22 -21.45
C PHE A 136 -31.28 -7.44 -21.24
#